data_AF-A0A101XG90-F1
#
_entry.id   AF-A0A101XG90-F1
#
_cell.length_a   1.000
_cell.length_b   1.000
_cell.length_c   1.000
_cell.angle_alpha   90.00
_cell.angle_beta   90.00
_cell.angle_gamma   90.00
#
_symmetry.space_group_name_H-M   'P 1'
#
loop_
_entity.id
_entity.type
_entity.pdbx_description
1 polymer ?
#
loop_
_entity_poly.entity_id
_entity_poly.type
_entity_poly.pdbx_seq_one_letter_code
_entity_poly.pdbx_strand_id
1 'polypeptide(L)'
;MDAAKGSVIIPIISAMGGVGKTTVSLMLAYKAVRDGLNTLILDLDPTAGLTLRVFGDIGYQALLEQGKTLMNLIKQFNKGAKVNLTDHATLMGYARGME
;
A
#
# COMPACT_ATOMS: atom_id res chain seq x y z
N MET A 1 19.46 4.63 -0.83
CA MET A 1 18.47 3.83 -0.08
C MET A 1 18.58 4.22 1.38
N ASP A 2 17.96 5.34 1.76
CA ASP A 2 17.64 5.57 3.16
C ASP A 2 16.36 4.77 3.42
N ALA A 3 16.50 3.51 3.83
CA ALA A 3 15.45 2.94 4.66
C ALA A 3 15.34 3.91 5.83
N ALA A 4 14.20 4.59 5.95
CA ALA A 4 13.96 5.61 6.96
C ALA A 4 14.56 5.14 8.28
N LYS A 5 15.60 5.81 8.78
CA LYS A 5 16.33 5.42 10.00
C LYS A 5 15.29 5.09 11.09
N GLY A 6 15.24 3.83 11.52
CA GLY A 6 14.29 3.36 12.55
C GLY A 6 13.04 2.63 12.04
N SER A 7 12.87 2.41 10.73
CA SER A 7 11.77 1.59 10.19
C SER A 7 12.12 0.11 10.13
N VAL A 8 11.14 -0.75 10.45
CA VAL A 8 11.22 -2.21 10.28
C VAL A 8 10.46 -2.61 9.00
N ILE A 9 11.12 -3.34 8.09
CA ILE A 9 10.53 -3.81 6.84
C ILE A 9 10.22 -5.31 6.98
N ILE A 10 8.96 -5.68 6.77
CA ILE A 10 8.49 -7.06 6.90
C ILE A 10 7.90 -7.52 5.56
N PRO A 11 8.67 -8.25 4.72
CA PRO A 11 8.15 -8.80 3.48
C PRO A 11 7.26 -10.02 3.75
N ILE A 12 6.04 -10.03 3.19
CA ILE A 12 5.12 -11.16 3.26
C ILE A 12 5.14 -11.90 1.93
N ILE A 13 5.85 -13.03 1.89
CA ILE A 13 6.13 -13.80 0.67
C ILE A 13 5.55 -15.21 0.81
N SER A 14 5.04 -15.77 -0.29
CA SER A 14 4.66 -17.18 -0.35
C SER A 14 4.76 -17.72 -1.77
N ALA A 15 5.03 -19.02 -1.91
CA ALA A 15 5.11 -19.68 -3.21
C ALA A 15 3.76 -19.90 -3.93
N MET A 16 2.63 -19.94 -3.20
CA MET A 16 1.32 -20.28 -3.77
C MET A 16 0.28 -19.16 -3.56
N GLY A 17 -0.64 -19.01 -4.52
CA GLY A 17 -1.85 -18.21 -4.36
C GLY A 17 -2.77 -18.78 -3.27
N GLY A 18 -3.60 -17.94 -2.64
CA GLY A 18 -4.63 -18.40 -1.70
C GLY A 18 -4.17 -18.81 -0.29
N VAL A 19 -2.88 -18.80 0.03
CA VAL A 19 -2.36 -19.20 1.37
C VAL A 19 -2.56 -18.16 2.48
N GLY A 20 -3.30 -17.08 2.22
CA GLY A 20 -3.62 -16.06 3.22
C GLY A 20 -2.62 -14.93 3.40
N LYS A 21 -1.62 -14.75 2.51
CA LYS A 21 -0.65 -13.64 2.54
C LYS A 21 -1.32 -12.29 2.80
N THR A 22 -2.29 -11.93 1.96
CA THR A 22 -3.02 -10.65 2.03
C THR A 22 -3.68 -10.46 3.39
N THR A 23 -4.32 -11.52 3.91
CA THR A 23 -4.95 -11.50 5.23
C THR A 23 -3.92 -11.27 6.34
N VAL A 24 -2.80 -11.98 6.32
CA VAL A 24 -1.72 -11.81 7.31
C VAL A 24 -1.13 -10.41 7.24
N SER A 25 -0.86 -9.88 6.03
CA SER A 25 -0.36 -8.52 5.84
C SER A 25 -1.30 -7.48 6.46
N LEU A 26 -2.61 -7.60 6.20
CA LEU A 26 -3.62 -6.69 6.75
C LEU A 26 -3.73 -6.80 8.27
N MET A 27 -3.72 -8.02 8.82
CA MET A 27 -3.82 -8.23 10.27
C MET A 27 -2.59 -7.72 11.01
N LEU A 28 -1.39 -7.92 10.45
CA LEU A 28 -0.15 -7.41 11.01
C LEU A 28 -0.15 -5.88 11.03
N ALA A 29 -0.55 -5.25 9.92
CA ALA A 29 -0.64 -3.80 9.84
C ALA A 29 -1.71 -3.24 10.79
N TYR A 30 -2.87 -3.89 10.90
CA TYR A 30 -3.90 -3.52 11.87
C TYR A 30 -3.37 -3.55 13.30
N LYS A 31 -2.64 -4.61 13.68
CA LYS A 31 -2.03 -4.72 15.01
C LYS A 31 -0.97 -3.63 15.23
N ALA A 32 -0.10 -3.39 14.25
CA ALA A 32 0.93 -2.37 14.34
C ALA A 32 0.33 -0.96 14.55
N VAL A 33 -0.71 -0.61 13.78
CA VAL A 33 -1.45 0.65 13.96
C VAL A 33 -2.10 0.71 15.34
N ARG A 34 -2.71 -0.39 15.81
CA ARG A 34 -3.31 -0.46 17.16
C ARG A 34 -2.29 -0.27 18.29
N ASP A 35 -1.04 -0.61 18.05
CA ASP A 35 0.06 -0.41 19.00
C ASP A 35 0.69 0.99 18.89
N GLY A 36 0.12 1.88 18.05
CA GLY A 36 0.59 3.25 17.86
C GLY A 36 1.76 3.39 16.89
N LEU A 37 2.05 2.36 16.09
CA LEU A 37 3.16 2.40 15.12
C LEU A 37 2.72 3.06 13.81
N ASN A 38 3.55 3.97 13.30
CA ASN A 38 3.40 4.53 11.96
C ASN A 38 3.66 3.42 10.92
N THR A 39 2.59 2.94 10.30
CA THR A 39 2.59 1.71 9.50
C THR A 39 2.25 2.03 8.05
N LEU A 40 3.12 1.61 7.13
CA LEU A 40 2.89 1.65 5.68
C LEU A 40 2.75 0.22 5.14
N ILE A 41 1.69 -0.05 4.38
CA ILE A 41 1.55 -1.28 3.61
C ILE A 41 1.86 -0.99 2.15
N LEU A 42 2.63 -1.87 1.51
CA LEU A 42 2.93 -1.83 0.08
C LEU A 42 2.36 -3.07 -0.60
N ASP A 43 1.56 -2.88 -1.63
CA ASP A 43 1.03 -3.96 -2.48
C ASP A 43 1.91 -4.11 -3.72
N LEU A 44 2.70 -5.16 -3.75
CA LEU A 44 3.60 -5.50 -4.87
C LEU A 44 3.10 -6.73 -5.64
N ASP A 45 1.95 -7.29 -5.28
CA ASP A 45 1.34 -8.41 -5.99
C ASP A 45 0.65 -7.87 -7.25
N PRO A 46 0.97 -8.37 -8.47
CA PRO A 46 0.32 -7.92 -9.71
C PRO A 46 -1.21 -8.03 -9.71
N THR A 47 -1.78 -8.88 -8.85
CA THR A 47 -3.23 -9.04 -8.70
C THR A 47 -3.91 -7.91 -7.92
N ALA A 48 -3.13 -7.02 -7.28
CA ALA A 48 -3.63 -5.92 -6.43
C ALA A 48 -4.57 -6.39 -5.30
N GLY A 49 -4.47 -7.66 -4.88
CA GLY A 49 -5.42 -8.28 -3.98
C GLY A 49 -5.51 -7.59 -2.60
N LEU A 50 -4.41 -6.98 -2.14
CA LEU A 50 -4.43 -6.19 -0.90
C LEU A 50 -5.18 -4.89 -1.09
N THR A 51 -4.87 -4.16 -2.16
CA THR A 51 -5.51 -2.88 -2.48
C THR A 51 -7.02 -3.04 -2.67
N LEU A 52 -7.44 -4.05 -3.43
CA LEU A 52 -8.85 -4.36 -3.67
C LEU A 52 -9.60 -4.72 -2.38
N ARG A 53 -8.97 -5.48 -1.47
CA ARG A 53 -9.62 -5.86 -0.20
C ARG A 53 -9.89 -4.66 0.71
N VAL A 54 -9.09 -3.60 0.56
CA VAL A 54 -9.12 -2.40 1.39
C VAL A 54 -10.09 -1.36 0.84
N PHE A 55 -9.99 -1.08 -0.46
CA PHE A 55 -10.68 0.04 -1.10
C PHE A 55 -11.88 -0.39 -1.95
N GLY A 56 -12.04 -1.69 -2.20
CA GLY A 56 -13.00 -2.20 -3.17
C GLY A 56 -12.68 -1.73 -4.60
N ASP A 57 -13.54 -2.10 -5.55
CA ASP A 57 -13.33 -1.80 -6.96
C ASP A 57 -13.40 -0.30 -7.24
N ILE A 58 -14.39 0.40 -6.67
CA ILE A 58 -14.58 1.84 -6.86
C ILE A 58 -13.37 2.63 -6.33
N GLY A 59 -12.93 2.32 -5.11
CA GLY A 59 -11.78 3.00 -4.52
C GLY A 59 -10.48 2.67 -5.26
N TYR A 60 -10.32 1.44 -5.72
CA TYR A 60 -9.19 1.06 -6.58
C TYR A 60 -9.15 1.88 -7.87
N GLN A 61 -10.28 2.00 -8.59
CA GLN A 61 -10.35 2.82 -9.81
C GLN A 61 -10.04 4.29 -9.53
N ALA A 62 -10.60 4.87 -8.45
CA ALA A 62 -10.30 6.25 -8.08
C ALA A 62 -8.80 6.48 -7.80
N LEU A 63 -8.10 5.51 -7.19
CA LEU A 63 -6.66 5.61 -6.96
C LEU A 63 -5.85 5.53 -8.27
N LEU A 64 -6.28 4.70 -9.22
CA LEU A 64 -5.67 4.64 -10.56
C LEU A 64 -5.81 5.97 -11.30
N GLU A 65 -7.02 6.54 -11.32
CA GLU A 65 -7.31 7.84 -11.96
C GLU A 65 -6.52 8.98 -11.33
N GLN A 66 -6.36 8.97 -10.01
CA GLN A 66 -5.53 9.93 -9.27
C GLN A 66 -4.02 9.71 -9.46
N GLY A 67 -3.59 8.63 -10.12
CA GLY A 67 -2.18 8.29 -10.25
C GLY A 67 -1.50 7.92 -8.93
N LYS A 68 -2.27 7.49 -7.92
CA LYS A 68 -1.78 7.04 -6.61
C LYS A 68 -1.38 5.57 -6.67
N THR A 69 -0.38 5.29 -7.49
CA THR A 69 0.15 3.94 -7.68
C THR A 69 1.67 3.92 -7.58
N LEU A 70 2.23 2.76 -7.25
CA LEU A 70 3.68 2.56 -7.29
C LEU A 70 4.24 2.74 -8.71
N MET A 71 3.47 2.39 -9.74
CA MET A 71 3.88 2.60 -11.13
C MET A 71 4.05 4.09 -11.45
N ASN A 72 3.12 4.94 -11.01
CA ASN A 72 3.23 6.39 -11.18
C ASN A 72 4.44 6.95 -10.42
N LEU A 73 4.65 6.52 -9.18
CA LEU A 73 5.81 6.88 -8.36
C LEU A 73 7.13 6.51 -9.08
N ILE A 74 7.25 5.27 -9.54
CA ILE A 74 8.46 4.77 -10.25
C ILE A 74 8.68 5.53 -11.56
N LYS A 75 7.62 5.81 -12.33
CA LYS A 75 7.71 6.60 -13.57
C LYS A 75 8.25 8.01 -13.30
N GLN A 76 7.84 8.67 -12.22
CA GLN A 76 8.37 9.98 -11.85
C GLN A 76 9.83 9.88 -11.41
N PHE A 77 10.14 8.90 -10.56
CA PHE A 77 11.51 8.64 -10.09
C PHE A 77 12.48 8.42 -11.26
N ASN A 78 12.10 7.57 -12.22
CA ASN A 78 12.91 7.27 -13.40
C ASN A 78 13.12 8.47 -14.34
N LYS A 79 12.27 9.50 -14.26
CA LYS A 79 12.44 10.77 -14.98
C LYS A 79 13.38 11.74 -14.25
N GLY A 80 13.98 11.33 -13.13
CA GLY A 80 14.82 12.18 -12.30
C GLY A 80 14.03 13.19 -11.45
N ALA A 81 12.70 13.05 -11.36
CA ALA A 81 11.90 13.92 -10.52
C ALA A 81 12.14 13.61 -9.03
N LYS A 82 12.08 14.63 -8.18
CA LYS A 82 12.03 14.44 -6.73
C LYS A 82 10.66 13.87 -6.39
N VAL A 83 10.63 12.66 -5.83
CA VAL A 83 9.37 11.98 -5.49
C VAL A 83 9.15 11.94 -3.99
N ASN A 84 7.93 12.23 -3.56
CA ASN A 84 7.49 12.05 -2.19
C ASN A 84 6.51 10.87 -2.13
N LEU A 85 6.78 9.92 -1.23
CA LEU A 85 5.93 8.74 -1.03
C LEU A 85 4.50 9.10 -0.64
N THR A 86 4.31 10.18 0.13
CA THR A 86 2.98 10.58 0.59
C THR A 86 2.05 11.01 -0.55
N ASP A 87 2.60 11.47 -1.67
CA ASP A 87 1.82 11.93 -2.82
C ASP A 87 1.15 10.77 -3.56
N HIS A 88 1.70 9.56 -3.40
CA HIS A 88 1.19 8.32 -3.99
C HIS A 88 0.61 7.34 -2.94
N ALA A 89 0.67 7.69 -1.66
CA ALA A 89 0.07 6.92 -0.58
C ALA A 89 -1.35 7.40 -0.29
N THR A 90 -2.16 6.53 0.32
CA THR A 90 -3.52 6.88 0.76
C THR A 90 -3.80 6.23 2.11
N LEU A 91 -4.67 6.83 2.91
CA LEU A 91 -5.06 6.31 4.22
C LEU A 91 -6.22 5.31 4.11
N MET A 92 -6.13 4.22 4.87
CA MET A 92 -7.27 3.32 5.08
C MET A 92 -8.34 4.04 5.89
N GLY A 93 -9.40 4.47 5.22
CA GLY A 93 -10.48 5.26 5.81
C GLY A 93 -11.19 6.18 4.81
N TYR A 94 -10.52 6.52 3.69
CA TYR A 94 -11.09 7.38 2.66
C TYR A 94 -12.33 6.80 1.97
N ALA A 95 -12.53 5.48 2.02
CA ALA A 95 -13.71 4.81 1.45
C ALA A 95 -14.98 4.88 2.33
N ARG A 96 -14.89 5.39 3.58
CA ARG A 96 -16.06 5.55 4.46
C ARG A 96 -16.74 6.93 4.36
N GLY A 97 -16.17 7.86 3.60
CA GLY A 97 -16.70 9.22 3.44
C GLY A 97 -17.42 9.47 2.10
N MET A 98 -17.82 8.40 1.40
CA MET A 98 -18.54 8.47 0.12
C MET A 98 -19.95 7.86 0.21
N GLU A 99 -20.61 8.01 1.36
CA GLU A 99 -22.07 7.86 1.51
C GLU A 99 -22.72 9.24 1.49
#